data_AF-A0A2A6CIV6-F1
#
_entry.id   AF-A0A2A6CIV6-F1
#
_cell.length_a   1.000
_cell.length_b   1.000
_cell.length_c   1.000
_cell.angle_alpha   90.00
_cell.angle_beta   90.00
_cell.angle_gamma   90.00
#
_symmetry.space_group_name_H-M   'P 1'
#
loop_
_entity.id
_entity.type
_entity.pdbx_description
1 polymer ?
#
loop_
_entity_poly.entity_id
_entity_poly.type
_entity_poly.pdbx_seq_one_letter_code
_entity_poly.pdbx_strand_id
1 'polypeptide(L)'
;VIMVNASTLRFGWKYDSGMGLDVVFVFTSTCEILFSVPVQGWVLVILFLKPNIMRSDIRKCNIADQFTMVLYDLLMCFLFQPYPIFPWPGIYCSGILCQLDFDHRVISVILVTTFIFIVPIFLYLMIRLHSQVTAGSCERYSVSERFQTLIMVSIIALFLLNIICFGLLAVDAENSEELKTVMKDRVFVVSIMLYITIAIIGMFLSALTAHSLHIIKNRASTAHLSHKTIQVQYRLTKVFFLQMVAVVFFFIIPLLTMIYLMTIDTSEWPGEVLAGTRAIIIISLSLKPLTHSLIFLGKNPVLRKQALNQVWCWLTYGGDSTKRNSNVASTKQNAVISLPNERKI
;
A
#
# COMPACT_ATOMS: atom_id res chain seq x y z
N VAL A 1 -8.63 18.54 11.53
CA VAL A 1 -9.46 18.50 12.75
C VAL A 1 -10.15 17.15 12.82
N ILE A 2 -10.14 16.55 14.00
CA ILE A 2 -10.83 15.30 14.28
C ILE A 2 -12.04 15.62 15.16
N MET A 3 -13.21 15.14 14.76
CA MET A 3 -14.43 15.29 15.55
C MET A 3 -14.81 13.93 16.14
N VAL A 4 -14.91 13.85 17.47
CA VAL A 4 -15.24 12.61 18.21
C VAL A 4 -16.73 12.50 18.55
N ASN A 5 -17.46 13.62 18.68
CA ASN A 5 -18.87 13.60 19.05
C ASN A 5 -19.70 14.51 18.13
N ALA A 6 -20.31 13.91 17.10
CA ALA A 6 -20.97 14.64 16.01
C ALA A 6 -22.49 14.46 16.01
N SER A 7 -23.16 14.45 17.18
CA SER A 7 -24.62 14.47 17.20
C SER A 7 -25.19 15.75 16.56
N THR A 8 -24.43 16.86 16.59
CA THR A 8 -24.85 18.20 16.12
C THR A 8 -24.26 18.62 14.76
N LEU A 9 -23.10 18.09 14.35
CA LEU A 9 -22.39 18.50 13.12
C LEU A 9 -22.77 17.70 11.85
N ARG A 10 -23.98 17.14 11.85
CA ARG A 10 -24.55 16.25 10.83
C ARG A 10 -25.06 16.97 9.57
N PHE A 11 -24.29 17.91 9.02
CA PHE A 11 -24.63 18.50 7.73
C PHE A 11 -24.51 17.41 6.64
N GLY A 12 -25.58 17.18 5.87
CA GLY A 12 -25.64 16.11 4.86
C GLY A 12 -25.96 14.70 5.39
N TRP A 13 -26.12 14.51 6.70
CA TRP A 13 -26.34 13.18 7.29
C TRP A 13 -27.61 12.49 6.81
N LYS A 14 -28.67 13.22 6.43
CA LYS A 14 -29.88 12.58 5.85
C LYS A 14 -29.52 11.73 4.61
N TYR A 15 -28.58 12.22 3.82
CA TYR A 15 -28.06 11.50 2.65
C TYR A 15 -27.04 10.44 3.05
N ASP A 16 -26.16 10.70 4.01
CA ASP A 16 -25.19 9.68 4.46
C ASP A 16 -25.89 8.49 5.16
N SER A 17 -26.93 8.76 5.95
CA SER A 17 -27.79 7.74 6.57
C SER A 17 -28.70 7.06 5.56
N GLY A 18 -29.18 7.81 4.55
CA GLY A 18 -30.08 7.28 3.51
C GLY A 18 -29.36 6.50 2.40
N MET A 19 -28.11 6.86 2.08
CA MET A 19 -27.31 6.28 1.00
C MET A 19 -26.25 5.28 1.48
N GLY A 20 -26.30 4.86 2.74
CA GLY A 20 -25.55 3.71 3.19
C GLY A 20 -24.07 3.97 3.45
N LEU A 21 -23.72 5.06 4.14
CA LEU A 21 -22.39 5.17 4.75
C LEU A 21 -22.10 3.95 5.64
N ASP A 22 -23.11 3.46 6.37
CA ASP A 22 -23.04 2.20 7.12
C ASP A 22 -22.73 1.00 6.20
N VAL A 23 -23.33 0.97 5.00
CA VAL A 23 -23.03 -0.06 3.99
C VAL A 23 -21.59 0.06 3.51
N VAL A 24 -21.07 1.28 3.31
CA VAL A 24 -19.67 1.52 2.94
C VAL A 24 -18.72 1.05 4.04
N PHE A 25 -18.99 1.37 5.31
CA PHE A 25 -18.16 0.91 6.43
C PHE A 25 -18.23 -0.60 6.64
N VAL A 26 -19.42 -1.19 6.55
CA VAL A 26 -19.59 -2.65 6.59
C VAL A 26 -18.87 -3.30 5.41
N PHE A 27 -18.99 -2.75 4.20
CA PHE A 27 -18.32 -3.26 3.02
C PHE A 27 -16.80 -3.19 3.15
N THR A 28 -16.25 -2.04 3.53
CA THR A 28 -14.80 -1.84 3.70
C THR A 28 -14.26 -2.74 4.79
N SER A 29 -14.91 -2.77 5.96
CA SER A 29 -14.49 -3.66 7.07
C SER A 29 -14.56 -5.14 6.66
N THR A 30 -15.65 -5.55 6.01
CA THR A 30 -15.81 -6.92 5.51
C THR A 30 -14.74 -7.23 4.46
N CYS A 31 -14.43 -6.29 3.57
CA CYS A 31 -13.45 -6.47 2.52
C CYS A 31 -12.03 -6.62 3.09
N GLU A 32 -11.68 -5.78 4.05
CA GLU A 32 -10.37 -5.78 4.71
C GLU A 32 -10.17 -7.07 5.53
N ILE A 33 -11.17 -7.48 6.32
CA ILE A 33 -11.10 -8.67 7.17
C ILE A 33 -11.16 -9.96 6.35
N LEU A 34 -12.09 -10.08 5.41
CA LEU A 34 -12.32 -11.36 4.70
C LEU A 34 -11.40 -11.54 3.49
N PHE A 35 -10.95 -10.46 2.84
CA PHE A 35 -10.11 -10.55 1.66
C PHE A 35 -8.70 -10.01 1.89
N SER A 36 -8.53 -8.79 2.40
CA SER A 36 -7.20 -8.17 2.49
C SER A 36 -6.27 -8.92 3.43
N VAL A 37 -6.67 -9.14 4.69
CA VAL A 37 -5.85 -9.82 5.70
C VAL A 37 -5.49 -11.26 5.29
N PRO A 38 -6.42 -12.11 4.82
CA PRO A 38 -6.06 -13.46 4.37
C PRO A 38 -5.15 -13.45 3.15
N VAL A 39 -5.37 -12.57 2.18
CA VAL A 39 -4.54 -12.48 0.97
C VAL A 39 -3.11 -12.04 1.32
N GLN A 40 -2.95 -11.04 2.20
CA GLN A 40 -1.63 -10.58 2.68
C GLN A 40 -0.95 -11.66 3.52
N GLY A 41 -1.68 -12.29 4.44
CA GLY A 41 -1.18 -13.43 5.22
C GLY A 41 -0.67 -14.56 4.32
N TRP A 42 -1.38 -14.83 3.23
CA TRP A 42 -0.97 -15.81 2.23
C TRP A 42 0.33 -15.42 1.51
N VAL A 43 0.47 -14.14 1.11
CA VAL A 43 1.72 -13.62 0.52
C VAL A 43 2.88 -13.77 1.51
N LEU A 44 2.68 -13.43 2.78
CA LEU A 44 3.69 -13.59 3.83
C LEU A 44 4.13 -15.05 3.98
N VAL A 45 3.18 -15.99 4.06
CA VAL A 45 3.48 -17.43 4.13
C VAL A 45 4.34 -17.88 2.96
N ILE A 46 4.01 -17.45 1.73
CA ILE A 46 4.83 -17.76 0.54
C ILE A 46 6.25 -17.20 0.68
N LEU A 47 6.39 -15.94 1.10
CA LEU A 47 7.68 -15.28 1.23
C LEU A 47 8.56 -15.95 2.30
N PHE A 48 7.97 -16.44 3.40
CA PHE A 48 8.70 -17.18 4.44
C PHE A 48 9.07 -18.60 4.02
N LEU A 49 8.14 -19.35 3.41
CA LEU A 49 8.36 -20.76 3.06
C LEU A 49 9.30 -20.95 1.86
N LYS A 50 9.47 -19.92 1.02
CA LYS A 50 10.25 -20.03 -0.23
C LYS A 50 11.37 -18.99 -0.29
N PRO A 51 12.38 -19.12 0.58
CA PRO A 51 13.47 -18.15 0.66
C PRO A 51 14.28 -18.02 -0.64
N ASN A 52 14.33 -19.07 -1.47
CA ASN A 52 15.16 -19.13 -2.68
C ASN A 52 14.53 -18.50 -3.93
N ILE A 53 13.26 -18.05 -3.87
CA ILE A 53 12.59 -17.46 -5.05
C ILE A 53 13.08 -16.04 -5.34
N MET A 54 13.51 -15.32 -4.30
CA MET A 54 13.85 -13.91 -4.37
C MET A 54 15.11 -13.63 -3.56
N ARG A 55 15.89 -12.64 -3.99
CA ARG A 55 17.07 -12.18 -3.26
C ARG A 55 16.68 -11.76 -1.84
N SER A 56 17.50 -12.10 -0.85
CA SER A 56 17.12 -11.97 0.56
C SER A 56 16.84 -10.52 1.00
N ASP A 57 17.48 -9.54 0.39
CA ASP A 57 17.28 -8.11 0.64
C ASP A 57 15.88 -7.68 0.20
N ILE A 58 15.50 -7.98 -1.05
CA ILE A 58 14.19 -7.63 -1.60
C ILE A 58 13.07 -8.42 -0.90
N ARG A 59 13.36 -9.66 -0.51
CA ARG A 59 12.43 -10.48 0.28
C ARG A 59 12.11 -9.83 1.62
N LYS A 60 13.12 -9.32 2.34
CA LYS A 60 12.94 -8.60 3.61
C LYS A 60 12.06 -7.36 3.42
N CYS A 61 12.31 -6.57 2.37
CA CYS A 61 11.49 -5.40 2.05
C CYS A 61 10.04 -5.77 1.74
N ASN A 62 9.80 -6.81 0.96
CA ASN A 62 8.43 -7.29 0.70
C ASN A 62 7.74 -7.79 1.96
N ILE A 63 8.43 -8.52 2.84
CA ILE A 63 7.86 -8.96 4.12
C ILE A 63 7.48 -7.75 4.98
N ALA A 64 8.35 -6.75 5.09
CA ALA A 64 8.08 -5.53 5.83
C ALA A 64 6.91 -4.74 5.24
N ASP A 65 6.84 -4.62 3.91
CA ASP A 65 5.75 -3.97 3.18
C ASP A 65 4.41 -4.67 3.44
N GLN A 66 4.35 -6.00 3.30
CA GLN A 66 3.15 -6.79 3.54
C GLN A 66 2.70 -6.72 5.00
N PHE A 67 3.64 -6.80 5.95
CA PHE A 67 3.31 -6.65 7.37
C PHE A 67 2.75 -5.25 7.68
N THR A 68 3.32 -4.21 7.08
CA THR A 68 2.85 -2.84 7.26
C THR A 68 1.48 -2.64 6.62
N MET A 69 1.19 -3.28 5.49
CA MET A 69 -0.14 -3.29 4.88
C MET A 69 -1.20 -3.96 5.76
N VAL A 70 -0.89 -5.11 6.37
CA VAL A 70 -1.78 -5.77 7.35
C VAL A 70 -2.04 -4.85 8.53
N LEU A 71 -0.98 -4.27 9.10
CA LEU A 71 -1.11 -3.39 10.26
C LEU A 71 -1.93 -2.14 9.90
N TYR A 72 -1.69 -1.55 8.73
CA TYR A 72 -2.45 -0.41 8.23
C TYR A 72 -3.94 -0.75 8.10
N ASP A 73 -4.29 -1.88 7.48
CA ASP A 73 -5.68 -2.32 7.34
C ASP A 73 -6.34 -2.51 8.72
N LEU A 74 -5.66 -3.18 9.65
CA LEU A 74 -6.21 -3.37 11.00
C LEU A 74 -6.42 -2.06 11.75
N LEU A 75 -5.48 -1.12 11.65
CA LEU A 75 -5.58 0.19 12.29
C LEU A 75 -6.71 1.03 11.67
N MET A 76 -6.82 1.07 10.34
CA MET A 76 -7.85 1.84 9.66
C MET A 76 -9.24 1.21 9.78
N CYS A 77 -9.35 -0.12 9.75
CA CYS A 77 -10.62 -0.85 9.86
C CYS A 77 -11.24 -0.76 11.25
N PHE A 78 -10.43 -0.91 12.31
CA PHE A 78 -10.95 -1.08 13.66
C PHE A 78 -10.64 0.10 14.56
N LEU A 79 -9.42 0.62 14.47
CA LEU A 79 -8.91 1.56 15.46
C LEU A 79 -9.35 2.99 15.16
N PHE A 80 -9.35 3.38 13.88
CA PHE A 80 -9.67 4.75 13.46
C PHE A 80 -10.98 4.87 12.67
N GLN A 81 -11.19 4.12 11.60
CA GLN A 81 -12.31 4.35 10.67
C GLN A 81 -12.46 5.84 10.28
N PRO A 82 -11.43 6.45 9.67
CA PRO A 82 -11.48 7.86 9.30
C PRO A 82 -12.47 8.10 8.16
N TYR A 83 -13.19 9.20 8.24
CA TYR A 83 -14.25 9.59 7.31
C TYR A 83 -14.20 11.11 7.03
N PRO A 84 -14.01 11.57 5.78
CA PRO A 84 -13.99 13.00 5.48
C PRO A 84 -15.39 13.61 5.59
N ILE A 85 -15.50 14.76 6.26
CA ILE A 85 -16.77 15.45 6.52
C ILE A 85 -16.97 16.60 5.54
N PHE A 86 -17.37 16.35 4.28
CA PHE A 86 -17.69 17.47 3.38
C PHE A 86 -19.01 18.16 3.77
N PRO A 87 -19.13 19.50 3.64
CA PRO A 87 -18.19 20.46 3.02
C PRO A 87 -17.08 20.98 3.95
N TRP A 88 -16.95 20.43 5.15
CA TRP A 88 -16.04 20.92 6.17
C TRP A 88 -14.63 20.31 5.99
N PRO A 89 -13.56 21.08 6.26
CA PRO A 89 -12.20 20.53 6.24
C PRO A 89 -11.88 19.73 7.50
N GLY A 90 -12.61 18.63 7.69
CA GLY A 90 -12.52 17.77 8.87
C GLY A 90 -12.54 16.29 8.51
N ILE A 91 -11.96 15.49 9.41
CA ILE A 91 -12.05 14.04 9.38
C ILE A 91 -12.82 13.62 10.63
N TYR A 92 -13.95 12.98 10.45
CA TYR A 92 -14.63 12.27 11.52
C TYR A 92 -13.94 10.92 11.75
N CYS A 93 -14.00 10.42 12.97
CA CYS A 93 -13.38 9.16 13.33
C CYS A 93 -14.33 8.36 14.23
N SER A 94 -14.67 7.12 13.85
CA SER A 94 -15.62 6.28 14.61
C SER A 94 -14.99 5.06 15.28
N GLY A 95 -13.72 4.77 15.02
CA GLY A 95 -13.03 3.59 15.53
C GLY A 95 -12.80 3.60 17.04
N ILE A 96 -12.33 2.47 17.58
CA ILE A 96 -12.18 2.24 19.02
C ILE A 96 -11.34 3.33 19.69
N LEU A 97 -10.23 3.75 19.08
CA LEU A 97 -9.35 4.76 19.70
C LEU A 97 -9.98 6.16 19.68
N CYS A 98 -10.90 6.41 18.76
CA CYS A 98 -11.64 7.66 18.68
C CYS A 98 -12.82 7.72 19.64
N GLN A 99 -13.25 6.60 20.22
CA GLN A 99 -14.25 6.56 21.28
C GLN A 99 -13.63 6.69 22.68
N LEU A 100 -12.30 6.57 22.79
CA LEU A 100 -11.57 6.83 24.02
C LEU A 100 -11.38 8.34 24.18
N ASP A 101 -11.45 8.82 25.42
CA ASP A 101 -11.33 10.23 25.80
C ASP A 101 -9.86 10.72 25.74
N PHE A 102 -9.21 10.50 24.59
CA PHE A 102 -7.87 11.00 24.31
C PHE A 102 -7.93 12.39 23.70
N ASP A 103 -6.89 13.19 23.95
CA ASP A 103 -6.68 14.45 23.26
C ASP A 103 -6.69 14.24 21.73
N HIS A 104 -7.57 14.95 21.03
CA HIS A 104 -7.73 14.87 19.58
C HIS A 104 -6.42 15.13 18.82
N ARG A 105 -5.50 15.92 19.37
CA ARG A 105 -4.17 16.14 18.77
C ARG A 105 -3.37 14.85 18.75
N VAL A 106 -3.43 14.07 19.84
CA VAL A 106 -2.78 12.76 19.93
C VAL A 106 -3.40 11.81 18.91
N ILE A 107 -4.73 11.74 18.85
CA ILE A 107 -5.45 10.91 17.86
C ILE A 107 -5.03 11.30 16.43
N SER A 108 -4.97 12.61 16.13
CA SER A 108 -4.59 13.13 14.81
C SER A 108 -3.15 12.78 14.45
N VAL A 109 -2.22 12.91 15.39
CA VAL A 109 -0.82 12.53 15.17
C VAL A 109 -0.71 11.03 14.90
N ILE A 110 -1.40 10.18 15.66
CA ILE A 110 -1.34 8.72 15.45
C ILE A 110 -1.99 8.33 14.11
N LEU A 111 -3.15 8.93 13.78
CA LEU A 111 -3.83 8.69 12.51
C LEU A 111 -2.94 9.04 11.33
N VAL A 112 -2.37 10.25 11.31
CA VAL A 112 -1.49 10.73 10.24
C VAL A 112 -0.21 9.91 10.17
N THR A 113 0.36 9.54 11.32
CA THR A 113 1.53 8.64 11.40
C THR A 113 1.22 7.31 10.74
N THR A 114 0.04 6.74 10.98
CA THR A 114 -0.39 5.47 10.39
C THR A 114 -0.50 5.58 8.86
N PHE A 115 -1.09 6.67 8.34
CA PHE A 115 -1.17 6.93 6.89
C PHE A 115 0.20 7.09 6.24
N ILE A 116 1.11 7.76 6.91
CA ILE A 116 2.43 8.11 6.37
C ILE A 116 3.40 6.93 6.44
N PHE A 117 3.35 6.12 7.49
CA PHE A 117 4.33 5.07 7.78
C PHE A 117 4.45 4.00 6.67
N ILE A 118 3.35 3.73 5.95
CA ILE A 118 3.35 2.77 4.84
C ILE A 118 4.20 3.23 3.63
N VAL A 119 4.34 4.53 3.43
CA VAL A 119 4.91 5.09 2.19
C VAL A 119 6.44 4.90 2.12
N PRO A 120 7.24 5.18 3.17
CA PRO A 120 8.68 4.93 3.16
C PRO A 120 9.05 3.47 2.90
N ILE A 121 8.31 2.50 3.43
CA ILE A 121 8.61 1.08 3.27
C ILE A 121 8.40 0.67 1.81
N PHE A 122 7.29 1.09 1.22
CA PHE A 122 7.02 0.87 -0.20
C PHE A 122 8.06 1.58 -1.09
N LEU A 123 8.42 2.82 -0.78
CA LEU A 123 9.46 3.57 -1.51
C LEU A 123 10.81 2.87 -1.48
N TYR A 124 11.21 2.38 -0.31
CA TYR A 124 12.46 1.65 -0.16
C TYR A 124 12.46 0.36 -0.99
N LEU A 125 11.35 -0.38 -0.97
CA LEU A 125 11.15 -1.54 -1.85
C LEU A 125 11.33 -1.14 -3.32
N MET A 126 10.66 -0.08 -3.78
CA MET A 126 10.77 0.41 -5.17
C MET A 126 12.22 0.79 -5.56
N ILE A 127 12.96 1.45 -4.68
CA ILE A 127 14.37 1.80 -4.92
C ILE A 127 15.24 0.54 -5.02
N ARG A 128 15.07 -0.45 -4.14
CA ARG A 128 15.83 -1.71 -4.18
C ARG A 128 15.53 -2.52 -5.44
N LEU A 129 14.28 -2.50 -5.89
CA LEU A 129 13.87 -3.13 -7.13
C LEU A 129 14.46 -2.43 -8.35
N HIS A 130 14.46 -1.09 -8.36
CA HIS A 130 15.16 -0.31 -9.37
C HIS A 130 16.65 -0.67 -9.44
N SER A 131 17.31 -0.75 -8.28
CA SER A 131 18.72 -1.14 -8.19
C SER A 131 18.98 -2.55 -8.74
N GLN A 132 18.08 -3.51 -8.48
CA GLN A 132 18.19 -4.85 -9.05
C GLN A 132 18.02 -4.86 -10.57
N VAL A 133 17.06 -4.08 -11.09
CA VAL A 133 16.86 -3.95 -12.54
C VAL A 133 18.11 -3.34 -13.17
N THR A 134 18.75 -2.35 -12.55
CA THR A 134 19.93 -1.65 -13.09
C THR A 134 21.27 -2.39 -12.89
N ALA A 135 21.38 -3.32 -11.93
CA ALA A 135 22.64 -4.01 -11.59
C ALA A 135 23.30 -4.82 -12.74
N GLY A 136 22.59 -5.07 -13.85
CA GLY A 136 23.12 -5.79 -15.02
C GLY A 136 23.39 -4.94 -16.25
N SER A 137 23.16 -3.63 -16.20
CA SER A 137 23.45 -2.73 -17.33
C SER A 137 24.82 -2.13 -17.06
N CYS A 138 25.71 -2.19 -18.04
CA CYS A 138 26.96 -1.43 -18.04
C CYS A 138 26.74 0.10 -18.08
N GLU A 139 25.50 0.56 -17.84
CA GLU A 139 25.16 1.98 -17.81
C GLU A 139 25.73 2.63 -16.55
N ARG A 140 26.23 3.85 -16.74
CA ARG A 140 26.86 4.67 -15.70
C ARG A 140 25.91 5.11 -14.59
N TYR A 141 24.59 4.97 -14.79
CA TYR A 141 23.54 5.46 -13.90
C TYR A 141 23.11 4.46 -12.81
N SER A 142 24.06 3.70 -12.25
CA SER A 142 23.78 2.89 -11.07
C SER A 142 23.68 3.79 -9.84
N VAL A 143 22.52 3.79 -9.20
CA VAL A 143 22.30 4.56 -7.97
C VAL A 143 23.06 3.91 -6.83
N SER A 144 24.09 4.58 -6.31
CA SER A 144 24.89 4.06 -5.19
C SER A 144 24.04 3.82 -3.94
N GLU A 145 24.38 2.80 -3.15
CA GLU A 145 23.64 2.45 -1.92
C GLU A 145 23.63 3.58 -0.89
N ARG A 146 24.72 4.37 -0.82
CA ARG A 146 24.80 5.57 0.01
C ARG A 146 23.77 6.62 -0.42
N PHE A 147 23.63 6.84 -1.72
CA PHE A 147 22.65 7.79 -2.25
C PHE A 147 21.21 7.30 -2.05
N GLN A 148 20.95 6.01 -2.20
CA GLN A 148 19.65 5.42 -1.86
C GLN A 148 19.29 5.67 -0.40
N THR A 149 20.24 5.46 0.52
CA THR A 149 20.06 5.72 1.95
C THR A 149 19.78 7.20 2.23
N LEU A 150 20.54 8.11 1.59
CA LEU A 150 20.35 9.56 1.71
C LEU A 150 18.95 10.00 1.24
N ILE A 151 18.48 9.46 0.12
CA ILE A 151 17.11 9.72 -0.37
C ILE A 151 16.08 9.24 0.67
N MET A 152 16.24 8.04 1.21
CA MET A 152 15.31 7.50 2.19
C MET A 152 15.26 8.34 3.48
N VAL A 153 16.42 8.76 3.99
CA VAL A 153 16.49 9.64 5.17
C VAL A 153 15.80 10.97 4.90
N SER A 154 16.04 11.57 3.73
CA SER A 154 15.39 12.83 3.32
C SER A 154 13.86 12.70 3.24
N ILE A 155 13.37 11.60 2.65
CA ILE A 155 11.93 11.31 2.54
C ILE A 155 11.31 11.10 3.92
N ILE A 156 11.97 10.35 4.81
CA ILE A 156 11.48 10.15 6.19
C ILE A 156 11.44 11.47 6.94
N ALA A 157 12.45 12.33 6.81
CA ALA A 157 12.46 13.66 7.42
C ALA A 157 11.30 14.53 6.91
N LEU A 158 11.03 14.51 5.61
CA LEU A 158 9.89 15.20 5.01
C LEU A 158 8.55 14.69 5.59
N PHE A 159 8.41 13.39 5.76
CA PHE A 159 7.23 12.79 6.38
C PHE A 159 7.05 13.14 7.85
N LEU A 160 8.14 13.13 8.63
CA LEU A 160 8.12 13.58 10.03
C LEU A 160 7.71 15.04 10.14
N LEU A 161 8.18 15.89 9.23
CA LEU A 161 7.77 17.30 9.17
C LEU A 161 6.25 17.42 8.94
N ASN A 162 5.68 16.61 8.02
CA ASN A 162 4.24 16.58 7.82
C ASN A 162 3.50 16.16 9.11
N ILE A 163 3.94 15.09 9.78
CA ILE A 163 3.32 14.62 11.04
C ILE A 163 3.34 15.74 12.10
N ILE A 164 4.48 16.41 12.27
CA ILE A 164 4.62 17.53 13.22
C ILE A 164 3.67 18.67 12.85
N CYS A 165 3.61 19.06 11.58
CA CYS A 165 2.70 20.11 11.13
C CYS A 165 1.22 19.75 11.36
N PHE A 166 0.82 18.50 11.10
CA PHE A 166 -0.53 18.02 11.42
C PHE A 166 -0.82 18.08 12.93
N GLY A 167 0.14 17.71 13.78
CA GLY A 167 -0.02 17.75 15.24
C GLY A 167 -0.11 19.17 15.81
N LEU A 168 0.74 20.09 15.32
CA LEU A 168 0.76 21.49 15.78
C LEU A 168 -0.44 22.30 15.26
N LEU A 169 -0.93 21.98 14.07
CA LEU A 169 -2.05 22.67 13.44
C LEU A 169 -3.40 21.99 13.69
N ALA A 170 -3.43 20.86 14.41
CA ALA A 170 -4.65 20.26 14.89
C ALA A 170 -5.33 21.18 15.92
N VAL A 171 -6.59 21.50 15.65
CA VAL A 171 -7.43 22.35 16.51
C VAL A 171 -8.70 21.60 16.81
N ASP A 172 -9.11 21.69 18.07
CA ASP A 172 -10.44 21.26 18.51
C ASP A 172 -11.35 22.46 18.40
N ALA A 173 -12.51 22.24 17.79
CA ALA A 173 -13.49 23.28 17.59
C ALA A 173 -14.83 22.72 18.02
N GLU A 174 -15.34 23.27 19.12
CA GLU A 174 -16.65 22.93 19.68
C GLU A 174 -17.78 23.59 18.88
N ASN A 175 -17.49 24.74 18.26
CA ASN A 175 -18.46 25.51 17.49
C ASN A 175 -18.19 25.46 15.98
N SER A 176 -19.22 25.21 15.18
CA SER A 176 -19.17 25.08 13.73
C SER A 176 -18.89 26.41 13.00
N GLU A 177 -19.16 27.55 13.63
CA GLU A 177 -18.89 28.87 13.03
C GLU A 177 -17.40 29.26 13.16
N GLU A 178 -16.81 29.06 14.34
CA GLU A 178 -15.37 29.25 14.57
C GLU A 178 -14.53 28.29 13.72
N LEU A 179 -15.09 27.10 13.47
CA LEU A 179 -14.55 26.10 12.57
C LEU A 179 -14.28 26.69 11.18
N LYS A 180 -15.19 27.50 10.60
CA LYS A 180 -15.01 28.04 9.24
C LYS A 180 -13.80 28.96 9.12
N THR A 181 -13.65 29.89 10.05
CA THR A 181 -12.65 30.97 9.93
C THR A 181 -11.26 30.48 10.27
N VAL A 182 -11.11 29.76 11.39
CA VAL A 182 -9.81 29.29 11.87
C VAL A 182 -9.26 28.16 11.01
N MET A 183 -10.13 27.31 10.46
CA MET A 183 -9.66 26.18 9.65
C MET A 183 -9.14 26.59 8.29
N LYS A 184 -9.71 27.62 7.66
CA LYS A 184 -9.38 27.95 6.27
C LYS A 184 -7.87 28.16 6.10
N ASP A 185 -7.25 28.92 6.98
CA ASP A 185 -5.81 29.22 6.89
C ASP A 185 -4.95 28.01 7.29
N ARG A 186 -5.31 27.30 8.37
CA ARG A 186 -4.50 26.17 8.87
C ARG A 186 -4.55 24.95 7.95
N VAL A 187 -5.75 24.61 7.49
CA VAL A 187 -5.96 23.49 6.56
C VAL A 187 -5.24 23.79 5.25
N PHE A 188 -5.27 25.04 4.77
CA PHE A 188 -4.55 25.42 3.57
C PHE A 188 -3.04 25.16 3.68
N VAL A 189 -2.41 25.54 4.80
CA VAL A 189 -0.98 25.27 5.04
C VAL A 189 -0.68 23.78 5.05
N VAL A 190 -1.45 22.99 5.80
CA VAL A 190 -1.28 21.53 5.89
C VAL A 190 -1.46 20.86 4.51
N SER A 191 -2.50 21.25 3.79
CA SER A 191 -2.81 20.75 2.45
C SER A 191 -1.68 21.07 1.47
N ILE A 192 -1.14 22.29 1.47
CA ILE A 192 0.00 22.66 0.61
C ILE A 192 1.23 21.79 0.90
N MET A 193 1.58 21.61 2.17
CA MET A 193 2.73 20.79 2.55
C MET A 193 2.57 19.34 2.09
N LEU A 194 1.36 18.80 2.23
CA LEU A 194 1.04 17.45 1.78
C LEU A 194 1.07 17.33 0.25
N TYR A 195 0.54 18.31 -0.48
CA TYR A 195 0.64 18.37 -1.95
C TYR A 195 2.08 18.41 -2.44
N ILE A 196 2.92 19.26 -1.85
CA ILE A 196 4.35 19.34 -2.18
C ILE A 196 5.02 17.99 -1.92
N THR A 197 4.71 17.35 -0.79
CA THR A 197 5.26 16.04 -0.45
C THR A 197 4.85 14.96 -1.45
N ILE A 198 3.56 14.88 -1.79
CA ILE A 198 3.04 13.94 -2.80
C ILE A 198 3.65 14.21 -4.16
N ALA A 199 3.80 15.48 -4.57
CA ALA A 199 4.40 15.86 -5.84
C ALA A 199 5.87 15.43 -5.92
N ILE A 200 6.68 15.72 -4.90
CA ILE A 200 8.10 15.33 -4.83
C ILE A 200 8.23 13.81 -4.94
N ILE A 201 7.47 13.06 -4.14
CA ILE A 201 7.53 11.60 -4.11
C ILE A 201 7.03 11.01 -5.44
N GLY A 202 5.93 11.55 -5.98
CA GLY A 202 5.34 11.12 -7.25
C GLY A 202 6.29 11.34 -8.43
N MET A 203 6.95 12.50 -8.50
CA MET A 203 7.97 12.78 -9.52
C MET A 203 9.15 11.81 -9.40
N PHE A 204 9.65 11.60 -8.18
CA PHE A 204 10.75 10.67 -7.93
C PHE A 204 10.40 9.23 -8.35
N LEU A 205 9.24 8.72 -7.94
CA LEU A 205 8.76 7.38 -8.32
C LEU A 205 8.55 7.24 -9.83
N SER A 206 8.02 8.27 -10.47
CA SER A 206 7.81 8.29 -11.92
C SER A 206 9.14 8.24 -12.67
N ALA A 207 10.14 9.01 -12.21
CA ALA A 207 11.49 8.99 -12.78
C ALA A 207 12.17 7.62 -12.63
N LEU A 208 12.11 7.00 -11.44
CA LEU A 208 12.65 5.66 -11.24
C LEU A 208 11.96 4.63 -12.14
N THR A 209 10.63 4.72 -12.26
CA THR A 209 9.84 3.80 -13.08
C THR A 209 10.16 3.96 -14.57
N ALA A 210 10.20 5.20 -15.07
CA ALA A 210 10.56 5.51 -16.44
C ALA A 210 11.98 5.04 -16.78
N HIS A 211 12.95 5.30 -15.88
CA HIS A 211 14.33 4.84 -16.04
C HIS A 211 14.42 3.30 -16.09
N SER A 212 13.70 2.61 -15.20
CA SER A 212 13.63 1.14 -15.19
C SER A 212 13.10 0.58 -16.50
N LEU A 213 12.00 1.16 -17.00
CA LEU A 213 11.37 0.75 -18.26
C LEU A 213 12.28 0.99 -19.45
N HIS A 214 12.98 2.13 -19.47
CA HIS A 214 13.97 2.45 -20.49
C HIS A 214 15.10 1.42 -20.54
N ILE A 215 15.70 1.10 -19.40
CA ILE A 215 16.78 0.09 -19.31
C ILE A 215 16.31 -1.28 -19.81
N ILE A 216 15.10 -1.70 -19.44
CA ILE A 216 14.56 -2.99 -19.85
C ILE A 216 14.30 -3.03 -21.36
N LYS A 217 13.75 -1.94 -21.91
CA LYS A 217 13.52 -1.81 -23.36
C LYS A 217 14.84 -1.91 -24.13
N ASN A 218 15.88 -1.23 -23.67
CA ASN A 218 17.19 -1.27 -24.31
C ASN A 218 17.82 -2.67 -24.21
N ARG A 219 17.77 -3.32 -23.04
CA ARG A 219 18.27 -4.69 -22.90
C ARG A 219 17.53 -5.70 -23.75
N ALA A 220 16.23 -5.55 -23.93
CA ALA A 220 15.46 -6.44 -24.81
C ALA A 220 15.94 -6.38 -26.27
N SER A 221 16.51 -5.23 -26.68
CA SER A 221 17.09 -5.05 -28.03
C SER A 221 18.51 -5.60 -28.15
N THR A 222 19.34 -5.51 -27.10
CA THR A 222 20.79 -5.77 -27.20
C THR A 222 21.24 -7.13 -26.66
N ALA A 223 20.42 -7.82 -25.87
CA ALA A 223 20.93 -8.92 -25.04
C ALA A 223 20.99 -10.29 -25.73
N HIS A 224 22.20 -10.85 -25.84
CA HIS A 224 22.49 -12.29 -25.99
C HIS A 224 22.32 -13.09 -24.66
N LEU A 225 21.72 -12.49 -23.62
CA LEU A 225 21.49 -13.16 -22.33
C LEU A 225 20.54 -14.35 -22.48
N SER A 226 20.70 -15.34 -21.59
CA SER A 226 19.79 -16.49 -21.53
C SER A 226 18.33 -16.03 -21.44
N HIS A 227 17.52 -16.51 -22.38
CA HIS A 227 16.09 -16.19 -22.51
C HIS A 227 15.32 -16.36 -21.19
N LYS A 228 15.74 -17.30 -20.32
CA LYS A 228 15.11 -17.54 -19.01
C LYS A 228 15.29 -16.38 -18.03
N THR A 229 16.47 -15.79 -17.94
CA THR A 229 16.76 -14.70 -16.98
C THR A 229 16.03 -13.42 -17.37
N ILE A 230 16.03 -13.08 -18.66
CA ILE A 230 15.30 -11.92 -19.20
C ILE A 230 13.81 -12.06 -18.88
N GLN A 231 13.25 -13.25 -19.09
CA GLN A 231 11.82 -13.49 -18.83
C GLN A 231 11.44 -13.29 -17.36
N VAL A 232 12.30 -13.68 -16.42
CA VAL A 232 12.05 -13.47 -14.98
C VAL A 232 12.11 -11.98 -14.64
N GLN A 233 13.11 -11.24 -15.11
CA GLN A 233 13.24 -9.81 -14.86
C GLN A 233 12.09 -9.00 -15.47
N TYR A 234 11.65 -9.35 -16.68
CA TYR A 234 10.53 -8.71 -17.34
C TYR A 234 9.22 -8.91 -16.56
N ARG A 235 8.96 -10.15 -16.10
CA ARG A 235 7.78 -10.45 -15.27
C ARG A 235 7.78 -9.63 -13.99
N LEU A 236 8.92 -9.60 -13.29
CA LEU A 236 9.09 -8.88 -12.04
C LEU A 236 8.81 -7.38 -12.22
N THR A 237 9.38 -6.76 -13.26
CA THR A 237 9.15 -5.34 -13.58
C THR A 237 7.69 -5.06 -13.91
N LYS A 238 7.03 -5.95 -14.66
CA LYS A 238 5.60 -5.81 -14.98
C LYS A 238 4.72 -5.82 -13.73
N VAL A 239 5.06 -6.62 -12.71
CA VAL A 239 4.37 -6.61 -11.41
C VAL A 239 4.52 -5.23 -10.78
N PHE A 240 5.74 -4.69 -10.72
CA PHE A 240 5.99 -3.38 -10.10
C PHE A 240 5.32 -2.23 -10.80
N PHE A 241 5.34 -2.21 -12.14
CA PHE A 241 4.64 -1.19 -12.90
C PHE A 241 3.14 -1.22 -12.56
N LEU A 242 2.54 -2.42 -12.48
CA LEU A 242 1.13 -2.54 -12.12
C LEU A 242 0.86 -2.13 -10.67
N GLN A 243 1.76 -2.43 -9.73
CA GLN A 243 1.68 -1.96 -8.35
C GLN A 243 1.75 -0.44 -8.25
N MET A 244 2.66 0.19 -9.01
CA MET A 244 2.76 1.66 -9.11
C MET A 244 1.48 2.29 -9.65
N VAL A 245 0.93 1.72 -10.71
CA VAL A 245 -0.37 2.15 -11.27
C VAL A 245 -1.47 2.02 -10.21
N ALA A 246 -1.52 0.88 -9.49
CA ALA A 246 -2.49 0.69 -8.41
C ALA A 246 -2.34 1.72 -7.28
N VAL A 247 -1.11 2.06 -6.88
CA VAL A 247 -0.87 3.12 -5.88
C VAL A 247 -1.37 4.48 -6.38
N VAL A 248 -1.19 4.80 -7.65
CA VAL A 248 -1.74 6.06 -8.21
C VAL A 248 -3.27 6.07 -8.11
N PHE A 249 -3.94 5.01 -8.56
CA PHE A 249 -5.40 4.95 -8.63
C PHE A 249 -6.10 4.77 -7.29
N PHE A 250 -5.59 3.90 -6.42
CA PHE A 250 -6.24 3.55 -5.15
C PHE A 250 -5.71 4.35 -3.96
N PHE A 251 -4.63 5.12 -4.12
CA PHE A 251 -4.08 5.89 -3.01
C PHE A 251 -3.89 7.37 -3.36
N ILE A 252 -3.07 7.69 -4.36
CA ILE A 252 -2.71 9.08 -4.66
C ILE A 252 -3.94 9.87 -5.13
N ILE A 253 -4.70 9.37 -6.11
CA ILE A 253 -5.87 10.08 -6.63
C ILE A 253 -6.94 10.29 -5.53
N PRO A 254 -7.41 9.25 -4.80
CA PRO A 254 -8.38 9.43 -3.72
C PRO A 254 -7.90 10.38 -2.63
N LEU A 255 -6.61 10.32 -2.27
CA LEU A 255 -6.03 11.21 -1.25
C LEU A 255 -5.99 12.66 -1.74
N LEU A 256 -5.53 12.91 -2.98
CA LEU A 256 -5.50 14.26 -3.56
C LEU A 256 -6.91 14.84 -3.70
N THR A 257 -7.88 14.02 -4.13
CA THR A 257 -9.30 14.40 -4.21
C THR A 257 -9.84 14.75 -2.82
N MET A 258 -9.53 13.94 -1.80
CA MET A 258 -9.95 14.21 -0.43
C MET A 258 -9.39 15.56 0.07
N ILE A 259 -8.09 15.80 -0.11
CA ILE A 259 -7.45 17.07 0.29
C ILE A 259 -8.06 18.24 -0.49
N TYR A 260 -8.30 18.06 -1.79
CA TYR A 260 -8.84 19.09 -2.66
C TYR A 260 -10.24 19.52 -2.21
N LEU A 261 -11.11 18.55 -1.93
CA LEU A 261 -12.47 18.79 -1.43
C LEU A 261 -12.48 19.35 -0.01
N MET A 262 -11.43 19.15 0.79
CA MET A 262 -11.28 19.86 2.07
C MET A 262 -10.86 21.33 1.85
N THR A 263 -10.13 21.65 0.78
CA THR A 263 -9.68 23.04 0.54
C THR A 263 -10.70 23.93 -0.16
N ILE A 264 -11.68 23.34 -0.86
CA ILE A 264 -12.69 24.07 -1.61
C ILE A 264 -14.01 24.08 -0.85
N ASP A 265 -14.72 25.20 -0.91
CA ASP A 265 -16.06 25.28 -0.37
C ASP A 265 -17.02 24.47 -1.26
N THR A 266 -17.41 23.29 -0.78
CA THR A 266 -18.39 22.43 -1.48
C THR A 266 -19.80 22.62 -0.94
N SER A 267 -20.12 23.74 -0.25
CA SER A 267 -21.45 23.97 0.32
C SER A 267 -22.57 24.05 -0.73
N GLU A 268 -22.21 24.43 -1.96
CA GLU A 268 -23.16 24.54 -3.09
C GLU A 268 -23.37 23.22 -3.83
N TRP A 269 -22.60 22.18 -3.51
CA TRP A 269 -22.70 20.90 -4.22
C TRP A 269 -23.94 20.12 -3.76
N PRO A 270 -24.62 19.39 -4.68
CA PRO A 270 -25.69 18.48 -4.28
C PRO A 270 -25.20 17.45 -3.28
N GLY A 271 -25.97 17.23 -2.21
CA GLY A 271 -25.59 16.31 -1.13
C GLY A 271 -25.37 14.88 -1.62
N GLU A 272 -26.08 14.48 -2.67
CA GLU A 272 -25.95 13.18 -3.31
C GLU A 272 -24.57 12.98 -3.96
N VAL A 273 -24.05 14.02 -4.61
CA VAL A 273 -22.73 14.00 -5.25
C VAL A 273 -21.64 13.91 -4.18
N LEU A 274 -21.77 14.65 -3.07
CA LEU A 274 -20.81 14.60 -1.96
C LEU A 274 -20.81 13.23 -1.26
N ALA A 275 -21.98 12.65 -1.01
CA ALA A 275 -22.09 11.31 -0.42
C ALA A 275 -21.45 10.25 -1.32
N GLY A 276 -21.77 10.24 -2.62
CA GLY A 276 -21.19 9.31 -3.58
C GLY A 276 -19.66 9.48 -3.70
N THR A 277 -19.17 10.72 -3.72
CA THR A 277 -17.73 11.00 -3.78
C THR A 277 -17.00 10.51 -2.53
N ARG A 278 -17.58 10.71 -1.34
CA ARG A 278 -17.03 10.18 -0.07
C ARG A 278 -16.94 8.66 -0.10
N ALA A 279 -18.01 7.97 -0.50
CA ALA A 279 -18.02 6.52 -0.61
C ALA A 279 -16.92 6.01 -1.55
N ILE A 280 -16.77 6.63 -2.73
CA ILE A 280 -15.73 6.26 -3.70
C ILE A 280 -14.32 6.47 -3.12
N ILE A 281 -14.07 7.58 -2.43
CA ILE A 281 -12.76 7.87 -1.82
C ILE A 281 -12.44 6.79 -0.76
N ILE A 282 -13.38 6.51 0.14
CA ILE A 282 -13.20 5.55 1.23
C ILE A 282 -12.93 4.14 0.66
N ILE A 283 -13.79 3.68 -0.26
CA ILE A 283 -13.63 2.37 -0.90
C ILE A 283 -12.28 2.29 -1.63
N SER A 284 -11.90 3.34 -2.36
CA SER A 284 -10.64 3.34 -3.11
C SER A 284 -9.43 3.23 -2.19
N LEU A 285 -9.41 4.00 -1.09
CA LEU A 285 -8.33 3.97 -0.10
C LEU A 285 -8.23 2.60 0.60
N SER A 286 -9.36 1.97 0.93
CA SER A 286 -9.43 0.62 1.51
C SER A 286 -8.99 -0.49 0.55
N LEU A 287 -9.21 -0.33 -0.76
CA LEU A 287 -8.84 -1.34 -1.76
C LEU A 287 -7.34 -1.38 -2.08
N LYS A 288 -6.54 -0.39 -1.64
CA LYS A 288 -5.10 -0.31 -1.93
C LYS A 288 -4.34 -1.57 -1.49
N PRO A 289 -4.41 -2.02 -0.22
CA PRO A 289 -3.55 -3.11 0.25
C PRO A 289 -3.95 -4.47 -0.34
N LEU A 290 -5.25 -4.68 -0.55
CA LEU A 290 -5.78 -5.83 -1.28
C LEU A 290 -5.26 -5.86 -2.73
N THR A 291 -5.38 -4.74 -3.45
CA THR A 291 -4.94 -4.65 -4.86
C THR A 291 -3.45 -4.93 -5.01
N HIS A 292 -2.62 -4.40 -4.10
CA HIS A 292 -1.19 -4.61 -4.11
C HIS A 292 -0.82 -6.10 -3.99
N SER A 293 -1.51 -6.81 -3.09
CA SER A 293 -1.29 -8.22 -2.82
C SER A 293 -1.84 -9.12 -3.94
N LEU A 294 -3.00 -8.77 -4.51
CA LEU A 294 -3.58 -9.47 -5.66
C LEU A 294 -2.69 -9.33 -6.91
N ILE A 295 -2.08 -8.17 -7.15
CA ILE A 295 -1.14 -7.98 -8.24
C ILE A 295 0.09 -8.89 -8.07
N PHE A 296 0.63 -8.96 -6.85
CA PHE A 296 1.76 -9.82 -6.52
C PHE A 296 1.46 -11.30 -6.79
N LEU A 297 0.32 -11.81 -6.29
CA LEU A 297 -0.10 -13.20 -6.49
C LEU A 297 -0.46 -13.49 -7.95
N GLY A 298 -1.24 -12.60 -8.58
CA GLY A 298 -1.79 -12.81 -9.90
C GLY A 298 -0.74 -12.82 -11.01
N LYS A 299 0.33 -12.02 -10.87
CA LYS A 299 1.38 -11.92 -11.91
C LYS A 299 2.52 -12.92 -11.75
N ASN A 300 2.57 -13.70 -10.67
CA ASN A 300 3.57 -14.73 -10.48
C ASN A 300 2.95 -16.13 -10.67
N PRO A 301 2.92 -16.68 -11.91
CA PRO A 301 2.24 -17.95 -12.18
C PRO A 301 2.86 -19.14 -11.44
N VAL A 302 4.16 -19.06 -11.13
CA VAL A 302 4.86 -20.07 -10.33
C VAL A 302 4.32 -20.06 -8.91
N LEU A 303 4.26 -18.88 -8.29
CA LEU A 303 3.68 -18.72 -6.95
C LEU A 303 2.19 -19.09 -6.94
N ARG A 304 1.43 -18.68 -7.96
CA ARG A 304 0.01 -19.01 -8.09
C ARG A 304 -0.22 -20.52 -8.18
N LYS A 305 0.53 -21.22 -9.04
CA LYS A 305 0.40 -22.69 -9.16
C LYS A 305 0.80 -23.39 -7.86
N GLN A 306 1.86 -22.93 -7.21
CA GLN A 306 2.29 -23.47 -5.93
C GLN A 306 1.28 -23.21 -4.82
N ALA A 307 0.73 -22.00 -4.77
CA ALA A 307 -0.30 -21.60 -3.83
C ALA A 307 -1.56 -22.47 -3.98
N LEU A 308 -2.09 -22.55 -5.20
CA LEU A 308 -3.24 -23.40 -5.51
C LEU A 308 -2.98 -24.85 -5.16
N ASN A 309 -1.78 -25.37 -5.46
CA ASN A 309 -1.41 -26.74 -5.09
C ASN A 309 -1.35 -26.92 -3.56
N GLN A 310 -0.86 -25.94 -2.81
CA GLN A 310 -0.82 -26.01 -1.34
C GLN A 310 -2.22 -25.95 -0.73
N VAL A 311 -3.07 -25.02 -1.17
CA VAL A 311 -4.49 -24.94 -0.75
C VAL A 311 -5.19 -26.25 -1.07
N TRP A 312 -5.05 -26.73 -2.31
CA TRP A 312 -5.64 -27.99 -2.75
C TRP A 312 -5.20 -29.16 -1.88
N CYS A 313 -3.90 -29.25 -1.57
CA CYS A 313 -3.39 -30.33 -0.72
C CYS A 313 -3.84 -30.19 0.73
N TRP A 314 -3.96 -28.97 1.27
CA TRP A 314 -4.48 -28.75 2.61
C TRP A 314 -5.95 -29.15 2.71
N LEU A 315 -6.78 -28.75 1.73
CA LEU A 315 -8.19 -29.09 1.65
C LEU A 315 -8.43 -30.60 1.45
N THR A 316 -7.58 -31.28 0.68
CA THR A 316 -7.77 -32.71 0.37
C THR A 316 -7.19 -33.66 1.40
N TYR A 317 -6.08 -33.32 2.07
CA TYR A 317 -5.35 -34.23 2.95
C TYR A 317 -5.43 -33.87 4.44
N GLY A 318 -6.27 -32.91 4.83
CA GLY A 318 -6.57 -32.64 6.25
C GLY A 318 -5.36 -32.27 7.11
N GLY A 319 -4.33 -31.66 6.51
CA GLY A 319 -3.13 -31.20 7.23
C GLY A 319 -2.05 -32.27 7.50
N ASP A 320 -2.21 -33.54 7.12
CA ASP A 320 -1.19 -34.58 7.32
C ASP A 320 -0.05 -34.50 6.28
N SER A 321 0.72 -33.41 6.37
CA SER A 321 1.85 -33.07 5.49
C SER A 321 3.07 -33.99 5.67
N THR A 322 3.08 -34.78 6.75
CA THR A 322 4.15 -35.70 7.15
C THR A 322 4.35 -36.85 6.16
N LYS A 323 3.29 -37.36 5.53
CA LYS A 323 3.38 -38.50 4.58
C LYS A 323 3.94 -38.14 3.20
N ARG A 324 4.08 -36.86 2.85
CA ARG A 324 4.50 -36.47 1.49
C ARG A 324 6.00 -36.32 1.33
N ASN A 325 6.71 -35.84 2.35
CA ASN A 325 8.16 -35.64 2.27
C ASN A 325 8.92 -36.97 2.20
N SER A 326 8.39 -38.04 2.80
CA SER A 326 8.96 -39.39 2.69
C SER A 326 8.94 -39.92 1.24
N ASN A 327 7.86 -39.69 0.49
CA ASN A 327 7.74 -40.17 -0.88
C ASN A 327 8.60 -39.36 -1.88
N VAL A 328 8.71 -38.04 -1.71
CA VAL A 328 9.53 -37.20 -2.62
C VAL A 328 11.03 -37.40 -2.38
N ALA A 329 11.44 -37.65 -1.13
CA ALA A 329 12.83 -38.01 -0.83
C ALA A 329 13.22 -39.34 -1.50
N SER A 330 12.34 -40.35 -1.44
CA SER A 330 12.53 -41.64 -2.10
C SER A 330 12.65 -41.51 -3.63
N THR A 331 11.82 -40.69 -4.29
CA THR A 331 11.89 -40.52 -5.75
C THR A 331 13.15 -39.78 -6.21
N LYS A 332 13.62 -38.76 -5.47
CA LYS A 332 14.88 -38.08 -5.82
C LYS A 332 16.10 -38.97 -5.63
N GLN A 333 16.08 -39.86 -4.65
CA GLN A 333 17.17 -40.79 -4.40
C GLN A 333 17.28 -41.84 -5.53
N ASN A 334 16.15 -42.27 -6.08
CA ASN A 334 16.14 -43.19 -7.23
C ASN A 334 16.55 -42.51 -8.55
N ALA A 335 16.26 -41.21 -8.74
CA ALA A 335 16.63 -40.49 -9.96
C ALA A 335 18.13 -40.11 -10.03
N VAL A 336 18.85 -40.08 -8.91
CA VAL A 336 20.30 -39.80 -8.88
C VAL A 336 21.12 -41.06 -9.20
N ILE A 337 20.55 -42.26 -9.03
CA ILE A 337 21.25 -43.54 -9.29
C ILE A 337 21.26 -43.90 -10.78
N SER A 338 20.46 -43.25 -11.63
CA SER A 338 20.29 -43.60 -13.05
C SER A 338 20.91 -42.61 -14.04
N LEU A 339 21.96 -41.87 -13.67
CA LEU A 339 22.73 -41.08 -14.65
C LEU A 339 23.87 -41.94 -15.24
N PRO A 340 23.80 -42.32 -16.52
CA PRO A 340 24.86 -43.07 -17.17
C PRO A 340 26.14 -42.24 -17.21
N ASN A 341 27.23 -42.90 -16.83
CA ASN A 341 28.60 -42.39 -16.84
C ASN A 341 29.04 -42.15 -18.29
N GLU A 342 28.67 -41.00 -18.89
CA GLU A 342 29.19 -40.58 -20.18
C GLU A 342 30.67 -40.27 -20.04
N ARG A 343 31.48 -41.20 -20.54
CA ARG A 343 32.93 -41.14 -20.67
C ARG A 343 33.30 -39.93 -21.51
N LYS A 344 34.19 -39.10 -20.97
CA LYS A 344 34.99 -38.18 -21.76
C LYS A 344 35.90 -38.99 -22.68
N ILE A 345 35.80 -38.71 -23.98
CA ILE A 345 36.79 -39.06 -25.00
C ILE A 345 37.89 -38.00 -24.95
#